data_AF-A0A6I9YW26-F1
#
_entry.id   AF-A0A6I9YW26-F1
#
_cell.length_a   1.000
_cell.length_b   1.000
_cell.length_c   1.000
_cell.angle_alpha   90.00
_cell.angle_beta   90.00
_cell.angle_gamma   90.00
#
_symmetry.space_group_name_H-M   'P 1'
#
loop_
_entity.id
_entity.type
_entity.pdbx_description
1 polymer ?
#
loop_
_entity_poly.entity_id
_entity_poly.type
_entity_poly.pdbx_seq_one_letter_code
_entity_poly.pdbx_strand_id
1 'polypeptide(L)'
;MATRAPLPGDSLLALAELLSCDPGDSDEDSADAAQGPAGGRSGPGSIGPLKAGGASTAPLTPVDGKAIWSAEEVPEGSAGDASWDPREQPEYEIMFKQHVTSEDLFLGMSRKDPSTACCEDMLIKIKLPDTKASDITLDIQEKLLDFRSPQKRLLLHLPHPVDATNGKACFLSEQATLEVTLRMKRELDFINFS
;
A
#
# COMPACT_ATOMS: atom_id res chain seq x y z
N MET A 1 44.67 8.83 18.66
CA MET A 1 43.87 8.03 17.71
C MET A 1 42.54 8.76 17.53
N ALA A 2 42.35 9.47 16.42
CA ALA A 2 41.14 10.24 16.16
C ALA A 2 40.13 9.35 15.41
N THR A 3 39.00 9.06 16.04
CA THR A 3 37.86 8.38 15.41
C THR A 3 37.12 9.37 14.51
N ARG A 4 37.16 9.12 13.20
CA ARG A 4 36.43 9.92 12.20
C ARG A 4 34.95 9.52 12.24
N ALA A 5 34.05 10.50 12.25
CA ALA A 5 32.61 10.27 12.15
C ALA A 5 32.26 9.67 10.76
N PRO A 6 31.33 8.71 10.68
CA PRO A 6 30.91 8.13 9.41
C PRO A 6 30.13 9.15 8.60
N LEU A 7 30.45 9.25 7.30
CA LEU A 7 29.74 10.13 6.37
C LEU A 7 28.50 9.38 5.85
N PRO A 8 27.42 10.09 5.48
CA PRO A 8 26.16 9.47 5.04
C PRO A 8 26.26 8.60 3.77
N GLY A 9 27.41 8.59 3.09
CA GLY A 9 27.68 7.73 1.94
C GLY A 9 28.16 6.31 2.28
N ASP A 10 28.62 6.06 3.51
CA ASP A 10 29.11 4.73 3.93
C ASP A 10 27.98 3.69 3.97
N SER A 11 26.74 4.12 4.24
CA SER A 11 25.56 3.23 4.31
C SER A 11 25.20 2.63 2.94
N LEU A 12 25.33 3.41 1.86
CA LEU A 12 25.04 2.93 0.50
C LEU A 12 26.09 1.94 -0.01
N LEU A 13 27.36 2.14 0.36
CA LEU A 13 28.45 1.22 0.00
C LEU A 13 28.31 -0.12 0.73
N ALA A 14 27.97 -0.10 2.02
CA ALA A 14 27.71 -1.31 2.79
C ALA A 14 26.52 -2.12 2.26
N LEU A 15 25.46 -1.44 1.81
CA LEU A 15 24.30 -2.09 1.21
C LEU A 15 24.63 -2.69 -0.17
N ALA A 16 25.43 -1.99 -0.98
CA ALA A 16 25.88 -2.47 -2.29
C ALA A 16 26.72 -3.75 -2.16
N GLU A 17 27.57 -3.85 -1.13
CA GLU A 17 28.38 -5.04 -0.85
C GLU A 17 27.50 -6.22 -0.42
N LEU A 18 26.44 -5.98 0.36
CA LEU A 18 25.50 -7.02 0.80
C LEU A 18 24.57 -7.54 -0.32
N LEU A 19 24.23 -6.68 -1.28
CA LEU A 19 23.42 -7.01 -2.45
C LEU A 19 24.26 -7.58 -3.60
N SER A 20 25.58 -7.42 -3.54
CA SER A 20 26.51 -8.04 -4.49
C SER A 20 26.60 -9.53 -4.17
N CYS A 21 25.74 -10.31 -4.80
CA CYS A 21 25.80 -11.76 -4.80
C CYS A 21 27.14 -12.18 -5.45
N ASP A 22 27.98 -12.89 -4.70
CA ASP A 22 29.27 -13.39 -5.17
C ASP A 22 29.08 -14.33 -6.38
N PRO A 23 29.77 -14.14 -7.52
CA PRO A 23 29.70 -15.05 -8.67
C PRO A 23 30.55 -16.31 -8.45
N GLY A 24 30.53 -16.86 -7.24
CA GLY A 24 31.32 -17.99 -6.78
C GLY A 24 30.59 -19.32 -6.70
N ASP A 25 29.34 -19.42 -7.17
CA ASP A 25 28.67 -20.70 -7.41
C ASP A 25 28.92 -21.11 -8.86
N SER A 26 30.02 -21.85 -9.05
CA SER A 26 30.38 -22.50 -10.30
C SER A 26 29.55 -23.78 -10.45
N ASP A 27 28.46 -23.70 -11.21
CA ASP A 27 27.92 -24.84 -11.94
C ASP A 27 28.08 -24.56 -13.44
N GLU A 28 29.04 -25.26 -14.03
CA GLU A 28 29.39 -25.23 -15.44
C GLU A 28 28.41 -26.14 -16.22
N ASP A 29 27.58 -25.61 -17.11
CA ASP A 29 27.23 -26.31 -18.36
C ASP A 29 26.70 -25.38 -19.49
N SER A 30 27.49 -25.32 -20.55
CA SER A 30 27.18 -25.19 -21.99
C SER A 30 26.39 -23.99 -22.59
N ALA A 31 27.19 -23.19 -23.30
CA ALA A 31 26.97 -22.41 -24.52
C ALA A 31 25.69 -22.60 -25.36
N ASP A 32 25.11 -21.47 -25.81
CA ASP A 32 25.00 -21.19 -27.26
C ASP A 32 24.91 -19.69 -27.55
N ALA A 33 25.62 -19.27 -28.59
CA ALA A 33 25.79 -17.90 -29.04
C ALA A 33 24.82 -17.58 -30.18
N ALA A 34 24.14 -16.43 -30.13
CA ALA A 34 23.64 -15.79 -31.35
C ALA A 34 23.43 -14.29 -31.17
N GLN A 35 24.41 -13.53 -31.68
CA GLN A 35 24.29 -12.11 -32.00
C GLN A 35 23.30 -11.92 -33.16
N GLY A 36 22.26 -11.10 -32.96
CA GLY A 36 21.36 -10.64 -34.02
C GLY A 36 21.82 -9.28 -34.58
N PRO A 37 21.70 -9.02 -35.90
CA PRO A 37 22.41 -7.93 -36.56
C PRO A 37 21.63 -6.60 -36.59
N ALA A 38 22.42 -5.56 -36.87
CA ALA A 38 22.07 -4.33 -37.59
C ALA A 38 21.27 -3.25 -36.84
N GLY A 39 22.02 -2.38 -36.15
CA GLY A 39 21.61 -1.01 -35.90
C GLY A 39 21.23 -0.31 -37.20
N GLY A 40 19.99 0.16 -37.28
CA GLY A 40 19.50 0.98 -38.38
C GLY A 40 20.32 2.26 -38.49
N ARG A 41 21.10 2.36 -39.57
CA ARG A 41 21.80 3.59 -39.96
C ARG A 41 20.78 4.60 -40.47
N SER A 42 20.14 5.32 -39.57
CA SER A 42 19.30 6.48 -39.90
C SER A 42 20.22 7.64 -40.28
N GLY A 43 20.62 7.70 -41.55
CA GLY A 43 21.36 8.84 -42.09
C GLY A 43 20.45 10.07 -42.24
N PRO A 44 20.97 11.30 -42.14
CA PRO A 44 20.20 12.56 -42.20
C PRO A 44 19.48 12.84 -43.53
N GLY A 45 19.54 11.92 -44.51
CA GLY A 45 18.84 12.01 -45.78
C GLY A 45 17.44 11.37 -45.82
N SER A 46 16.92 10.85 -44.70
CA SER A 46 15.58 10.22 -44.65
C SER A 46 14.44 11.15 -44.21
N ILE A 47 14.71 12.44 -44.02
CA ILE A 47 13.68 13.45 -43.74
C ILE A 47 13.25 14.07 -45.07
N GLY A 48 12.29 13.44 -45.75
CA GLY A 48 11.67 13.96 -46.97
C GLY A 48 10.34 13.25 -47.25
N PRO A 49 9.29 13.93 -47.76
CA PRO A 49 7.95 13.37 -47.82
C PRO A 49 7.88 12.24 -48.85
N LEU A 50 7.63 11.01 -48.37
CA LEU A 50 7.39 9.85 -49.22
C LEU A 50 5.90 9.78 -49.61
N LYS A 51 5.67 9.60 -50.91
CA LYS A 51 4.37 9.60 -51.58
C LYS A 51 3.55 8.35 -51.24
N ALA A 52 2.24 8.55 -51.10
CA ALA A 52 1.18 7.64 -50.63
C ALA A 52 1.26 6.16 -51.07
N GLY A 53 1.13 5.26 -50.08
CA GLY A 53 0.72 3.87 -50.21
C GLY A 53 -0.14 3.49 -48.99
N GLY A 54 -1.34 2.93 -49.22
CA GLY A 54 -2.47 2.99 -48.30
C GLY A 54 -2.47 2.07 -47.07
N ALA A 55 -3.17 2.59 -46.06
CA ALA A 55 -4.07 1.95 -45.08
C ALA A 55 -3.65 0.65 -44.35
N SER A 56 -3.36 0.81 -43.06
CA SER A 56 -4.17 0.21 -42.00
C SER A 56 -3.98 1.01 -40.71
N THR A 57 -4.70 2.13 -40.60
CA THR A 57 -4.94 2.79 -39.32
C THR A 57 -5.99 1.97 -38.58
N ALA A 58 -5.59 1.41 -37.44
CA ALA A 58 -6.53 0.91 -36.45
C ALA A 58 -7.59 1.99 -36.15
N PRO A 59 -8.86 1.64 -35.89
CA PRO A 59 -9.91 2.62 -35.70
C PRO A 59 -9.65 3.38 -34.40
N LEU A 60 -9.26 4.65 -34.54
CA LEU A 60 -9.40 5.63 -33.48
C LEU A 60 -10.91 5.79 -33.26
N THR A 61 -11.39 5.25 -32.15
CA THR A 61 -12.73 5.51 -31.66
C THR A 61 -12.96 7.03 -31.60
N PRO A 62 -14.18 7.52 -31.88
CA PRO A 62 -14.44 8.95 -31.92
C PRO A 62 -14.29 9.50 -30.50
N VAL A 63 -13.14 10.13 -30.23
CA VAL A 63 -12.94 10.89 -29.01
C VAL A 63 -13.82 12.13 -29.15
N ASP A 64 -14.83 12.22 -28.29
CA ASP A 64 -15.73 13.35 -28.16
C ASP A 64 -14.92 14.65 -28.24
N GLY A 65 -15.22 15.56 -29.18
CA GLY A 65 -14.44 16.79 -29.41
C GLY A 65 -14.48 17.81 -28.26
N LYS A 66 -15.06 17.42 -27.12
CA LYS A 66 -15.14 18.16 -25.87
C LYS A 66 -14.46 17.41 -24.71
N ALA A 67 -14.01 16.18 -24.93
CA ALA A 67 -13.21 15.43 -23.98
C ALA A 67 -11.75 15.89 -24.15
N ILE A 68 -11.30 16.75 -23.24
CA ILE A 68 -9.91 17.22 -23.18
C ILE A 68 -8.95 16.09 -22.75
N TRP A 69 -9.49 15.03 -22.13
CA TRP A 69 -8.73 13.90 -21.61
C TRP A 69 -9.22 12.59 -22.25
N SER A 70 -8.29 11.79 -22.75
CA SER A 70 -8.57 10.42 -23.19
C SER A 70 -8.42 9.44 -22.02
N ALA A 71 -9.16 8.33 -22.02
CA ALA A 71 -9.11 7.33 -20.94
C ALA A 71 -7.71 6.70 -20.75
N GLU A 72 -6.87 6.78 -21.78
CA GLU A 72 -5.47 6.34 -21.79
C GLU A 72 -4.50 7.40 -21.25
N GLU A 73 -4.91 8.67 -21.21
CA GLU A 73 -4.11 9.82 -20.76
C GLU A 73 -4.39 10.22 -19.31
N VAL A 74 -5.42 9.65 -18.68
CA VAL A 74 -5.58 9.70 -17.24
C VAL A 74 -4.74 8.54 -16.68
N PRO A 75 -3.49 8.77 -16.19
CA PRO A 75 -2.82 7.75 -15.42
C PRO A 75 -3.77 7.34 -14.31
N GLU A 76 -4.11 6.05 -14.26
CA GLU A 76 -4.89 5.47 -13.18
C GLU A 76 -4.11 5.75 -11.90
N GLY A 77 -4.50 6.86 -11.24
CA GLY A 77 -3.69 7.46 -10.19
C GLY A 77 -3.47 6.41 -9.14
N SER A 78 -2.21 6.06 -8.91
CA SER A 78 -1.81 5.27 -7.75
C SER A 78 -2.58 5.82 -6.56
N ALA A 79 -3.34 4.97 -5.88
CA ALA A 79 -4.12 5.30 -4.69
C ALA A 79 -3.22 5.65 -3.49
N GLY A 80 -2.26 6.56 -3.68
CA GLY A 80 -1.11 6.79 -2.81
C GLY A 80 -0.66 8.25 -2.74
N ASP A 81 -1.36 9.21 -3.36
CA ASP A 81 -1.01 10.62 -3.19
C ASP A 81 -1.76 11.25 -2.02
N ALA A 82 -1.24 10.98 -0.82
CA ALA A 82 -1.34 11.90 0.30
C ALA A 82 -0.68 13.27 -0.01
N SER A 83 -0.04 13.43 -1.18
CA SER A 83 0.74 14.62 -1.55
C SER A 83 -0.07 15.87 -1.91
N TRP A 84 -1.40 15.80 -2.11
CA TRP A 84 -2.19 16.98 -2.49
C TRP A 84 -3.26 17.41 -1.47
N ASP A 85 -3.41 16.71 -0.35
CA ASP A 85 -4.35 17.14 0.69
C ASP A 85 -3.65 18.08 1.68
N PRO A 86 -4.10 19.34 1.84
CA PRO A 86 -3.52 20.26 2.83
C PRO A 86 -3.83 19.89 4.29
N ARG A 87 -4.66 18.85 4.53
CA ARG A 87 -5.03 18.41 5.87
C ARG A 87 -3.91 17.64 6.56
N GLU A 88 -3.72 17.93 7.85
CA GLU A 88 -2.72 17.25 8.67
C GLU A 88 -3.14 15.80 8.94
N GLN A 89 -2.17 14.87 8.89
CA GLN A 89 -2.38 13.49 9.29
C GLN A 89 -2.42 13.39 10.82
N PRO A 90 -3.50 12.88 11.44
CA PRO A 90 -3.57 12.68 12.88
C PRO A 90 -2.64 11.55 13.34
N GLU A 91 -2.17 11.64 14.58
CA GLU A 91 -1.50 10.51 15.24
C GLU A 91 -2.48 9.34 15.40
N TYR A 92 -2.05 8.14 15.03
CA TYR A 92 -2.84 6.94 15.17
C TYR A 92 -2.02 5.79 15.77
N GLU A 93 -2.72 4.87 16.42
CA GLU A 93 -2.16 3.66 17.02
C GLU A 93 -3.06 2.48 16.66
N ILE A 94 -2.44 1.37 16.23
CA ILE A 94 -3.13 0.13 15.89
C ILE A 94 -2.86 -0.88 17.00
N MET A 95 -3.93 -1.39 17.59
CA MET A 95 -3.92 -2.41 18.64
C MET A 95 -4.72 -3.62 18.17
N PHE A 96 -4.41 -4.80 18.69
CA PHE A 96 -5.16 -6.02 18.41
C PHE A 96 -5.83 -6.51 19.69
N LYS A 97 -7.12 -6.84 19.59
CA LYS A 97 -7.96 -7.33 20.69
C LYS A 97 -8.28 -8.80 20.47
N GLN A 98 -8.00 -9.59 21.49
CA GLN A 98 -8.38 -11.00 21.58
C GLN A 98 -9.57 -11.15 22.53
N HIS A 99 -10.62 -11.82 22.09
CA HIS A 99 -11.71 -12.21 22.97
C HIS A 99 -11.30 -13.45 23.77
N VAL A 100 -11.05 -13.26 25.06
CA VAL A 100 -10.64 -14.31 25.99
C VAL A 100 -11.84 -14.68 26.87
N THR A 101 -12.18 -15.96 26.92
CA THR A 101 -13.22 -16.49 27.81
C THR A 101 -12.60 -17.11 29.06
N SER A 102 -13.43 -17.41 30.07
CA SER A 102 -12.98 -18.13 31.26
C SER A 102 -12.41 -19.51 30.92
N GLU A 103 -12.90 -20.16 29.88
CA GLU A 103 -12.35 -21.43 29.39
C GLU A 103 -10.91 -21.29 28.90
N ASP A 104 -10.58 -20.20 28.20
CA ASP A 104 -9.22 -19.92 27.74
C ASP A 104 -8.27 -19.64 28.92
N LEU A 105 -8.71 -18.83 29.90
CA LEU A 105 -7.90 -18.47 31.06
C LEU A 105 -7.71 -19.60 32.08
N PHE A 106 -8.75 -20.39 32.32
CA PHE A 106 -8.76 -21.36 33.42
C PHE A 106 -8.59 -22.81 32.95
N LEU A 107 -9.01 -23.14 31.72
CA LEU A 107 -9.02 -24.52 31.23
C LEU A 107 -8.07 -24.76 30.05
N GLY A 108 -7.58 -23.70 29.39
CA GLY A 108 -6.63 -23.80 28.28
C GLY A 108 -7.17 -24.57 27.07
N MET A 109 -8.49 -24.69 26.93
CA MET A 109 -9.13 -25.52 25.90
C MET A 109 -9.23 -24.81 24.54
N SER A 110 -9.23 -23.47 24.53
CA SER A 110 -9.44 -22.67 23.32
C SER A 110 -8.23 -22.62 22.36
N ARG A 111 -7.08 -23.20 22.76
CA ARG A 111 -5.80 -23.17 22.01
C ARG A 111 -5.38 -21.77 21.52
N LYS A 112 -5.92 -20.70 22.09
CA LYS A 112 -5.51 -19.35 21.73
C LYS A 112 -4.16 -19.07 22.36
N ASP A 113 -3.33 -18.38 21.60
CA ASP A 113 -2.00 -17.96 22.03
C ASP A 113 -1.93 -16.42 22.03
N PRO A 114 -0.97 -15.80 22.74
CA PRO A 114 -0.90 -14.35 22.85
C PRO A 114 -0.43 -13.65 21.55
N SER A 115 -0.31 -14.37 20.44
CA SER A 115 0.00 -13.76 19.15
C SER A 115 -1.19 -13.02 18.57
N THR A 116 -0.87 -12.10 17.66
CA THR A 116 -1.86 -11.40 16.86
C THR A 116 -2.66 -12.33 15.94
N ALA A 117 -2.21 -13.58 15.72
CA ALA A 117 -2.95 -14.57 14.94
C ALA A 117 -4.25 -15.02 15.64
N CYS A 118 -4.30 -14.97 16.97
CA CYS A 118 -5.50 -15.29 17.75
C CYS A 118 -6.33 -14.05 18.12
N CYS A 119 -5.86 -12.83 17.84
CA CYS A 119 -6.68 -11.63 17.97
C CYS A 119 -7.71 -11.57 16.86
N GLU A 120 -8.96 -11.28 17.19
CA GLU A 120 -10.03 -11.28 16.19
C GLU A 120 -10.44 -9.86 15.78
N ASP A 121 -10.28 -8.91 16.69
CA ASP A 121 -10.65 -7.51 16.47
C ASP A 121 -9.37 -6.65 16.35
N MET A 122 -9.35 -5.73 15.39
CA MET A 122 -8.35 -4.68 15.25
C MET A 122 -8.94 -3.38 15.80
N LEU A 123 -8.26 -2.76 16.75
CA LEU A 123 -8.62 -1.45 17.30
C LEU A 123 -7.65 -0.39 16.77
N ILE A 124 -8.20 0.64 16.13
CA ILE A 124 -7.43 1.78 15.63
C ILE A 124 -7.84 2.98 16.47
N LYS A 125 -6.87 3.53 17.21
CA LYS A 125 -7.04 4.75 18.00
C LYS A 125 -6.47 5.92 17.24
N ILE A 126 -7.30 6.91 16.93
CA ILE A 126 -6.89 8.12 16.20
C ILE A 126 -7.04 9.30 17.14
N LYS A 127 -5.94 9.98 17.45
CA LYS A 127 -5.94 11.17 18.31
C LYS A 127 -6.40 12.38 17.51
N LEU A 128 -7.48 13.00 17.97
CA LEU A 128 -8.13 14.12 17.31
C LEU A 128 -8.33 15.27 18.32
N PRO A 129 -7.25 15.91 18.78
CA PRO A 129 -7.37 17.13 19.58
C PRO A 129 -8.21 18.14 18.79
N ASP A 130 -9.14 18.80 19.48
CA ASP A 130 -9.99 19.87 18.95
C ASP A 130 -11.03 19.49 17.88
N THR A 131 -11.31 18.20 17.68
CA THR A 131 -12.36 17.74 16.73
C THR A 131 -13.66 17.36 17.45
N LYS A 132 -14.81 17.69 16.85
CA LYS A 132 -16.14 17.26 17.34
C LYS A 132 -16.56 15.95 16.69
N ALA A 133 -17.28 15.11 17.42
CA ALA A 133 -17.80 13.83 16.92
C ALA A 133 -18.66 13.96 15.64
N SER A 134 -19.42 15.05 15.53
CA SER A 134 -20.35 15.27 14.41
C SER A 134 -19.68 15.58 13.08
N ASP A 135 -18.43 16.04 13.09
CA ASP A 135 -17.69 16.43 11.89
C ASP A 135 -16.81 15.28 11.36
N ILE A 136 -16.92 14.08 11.94
CA ILE A 136 -16.11 12.91 11.59
C ILE A 136 -16.85 12.08 10.54
N THR A 137 -16.17 11.83 9.43
CA THR A 137 -16.59 10.84 8.42
C THR A 137 -15.56 9.71 8.39
N LEU A 138 -16.04 8.48 8.45
CA LEU A 138 -15.21 7.28 8.40
C LEU A 138 -15.72 6.38 7.28
N ASP A 139 -14.86 6.09 6.30
CA ASP A 139 -15.10 5.09 5.26
C ASP A 139 -14.21 3.88 5.54
N ILE A 140 -14.83 2.70 5.65
CA ILE A 140 -14.12 1.45 5.90
C ILE A 140 -14.35 0.56 4.69
N GLN A 141 -13.26 0.16 4.06
CA GLN A 141 -13.23 -0.88 3.04
C GLN A 141 -12.49 -2.10 3.59
N GLU A 142 -12.38 -3.15 2.78
CA GLU A 142 -11.78 -4.42 3.21
C GLU A 142 -10.34 -4.24 3.70
N LYS A 143 -9.51 -3.46 3.01
CA LYS A 143 -8.08 -3.24 3.37
C LYS A 143 -7.71 -1.77 3.48
N LEU A 144 -8.69 -0.89 3.57
CA LEU A 144 -8.48 0.56 3.56
C LEU A 144 -9.40 1.22 4.57
N LEU A 145 -8.85 2.14 5.34
CA LEU A 145 -9.59 3.02 6.23
C LEU A 145 -9.33 4.47 5.80
N ASP A 146 -10.36 5.17 5.34
CA ASP A 146 -10.33 6.61 5.07
C ASP A 146 -11.07 7.33 6.19
N PHE A 147 -10.31 8.00 7.05
CA PHE A 147 -10.84 8.92 8.03
C PHE A 147 -10.75 10.35 7.48
N ARG A 148 -11.86 11.06 7.55
CA ARG A 148 -11.99 12.43 7.05
C ARG A 148 -12.65 13.33 8.08
N SER A 149 -11.95 14.40 8.45
CA SER A 149 -12.50 15.54 9.19
C SER A 149 -12.16 16.84 8.46
N PRO A 150 -12.78 17.98 8.82
CA PRO A 150 -12.50 19.27 8.17
C PRO A 150 -11.03 19.68 8.23
N GLN A 151 -10.33 19.32 9.30
CA GLN A 151 -8.94 19.72 9.57
C GLN A 151 -7.93 18.61 9.30
N LYS A 152 -8.33 17.36 9.47
CA LYS A 152 -7.43 16.20 9.43
C LYS A 152 -7.95 15.12 8.51
N ARG A 153 -7.03 14.38 7.91
CA ARG A 153 -7.35 13.22 7.07
C ARG A 153 -6.34 12.11 7.33
N LEU A 154 -6.82 10.88 7.36
CA LEU A 154 -5.98 9.71 7.50
C LEU A 154 -6.47 8.65 6.52
N LEU A 155 -5.65 8.36 5.51
CA LEU A 155 -5.83 7.19 4.65
C LEU A 155 -4.85 6.12 5.11
N LEU A 156 -5.38 5.04 5.68
CA LEU A 156 -4.59 3.96 6.25
C LEU A 156 -4.87 2.64 5.53
N HIS A 157 -3.82 2.02 4.99
CA HIS A 157 -3.91 0.66 4.50
C HIS A 157 -3.82 -0.33 5.67
N LEU A 158 -4.79 -1.23 5.75
CA LEU A 158 -4.89 -2.22 6.82
C LEU A 158 -4.03 -3.45 6.47
N PRO A 159 -3.30 -4.03 7.44
CA PRO A 159 -2.46 -5.21 7.21
C PRO A 159 -3.27 -6.47 6.89
N HIS A 160 -4.50 -6.54 7.39
CA HIS A 160 -5.41 -7.66 7.19
C HIS A 160 -6.76 -7.17 6.67
N PRO A 161 -7.45 -8.00 5.87
CA PRO A 161 -8.81 -7.72 5.45
C PRO A 161 -9.75 -7.68 6.67
N VAL A 162 -10.66 -6.71 6.69
CA VAL A 162 -11.65 -6.50 7.75
C VAL A 162 -13.07 -6.57 7.20
N ASP A 163 -14.02 -6.83 8.09
CA ASP A 163 -15.43 -6.75 7.79
C ASP A 163 -15.94 -5.30 7.83
N ALA A 164 -16.15 -4.70 6.66
CA ALA A 164 -16.65 -3.33 6.55
C ALA A 164 -18.05 -3.15 7.16
N THR A 165 -18.88 -4.20 7.23
CA THR A 165 -20.26 -4.11 7.73
C THR A 165 -20.35 -4.16 9.25
N ASN A 166 -19.44 -4.88 9.92
CA ASN A 166 -19.48 -5.12 11.36
C ASN A 166 -18.48 -4.27 12.16
N GLY A 167 -18.06 -3.13 11.62
CA GLY A 167 -17.21 -2.16 12.32
C GLY A 167 -17.98 -1.39 13.40
N LYS A 168 -17.31 -1.12 14.52
CA LYS A 168 -17.82 -0.24 15.60
C LYS A 168 -16.87 0.94 15.76
N ALA A 169 -17.37 2.16 15.66
CA ALA A 169 -16.58 3.37 15.94
C ALA A 169 -17.19 4.13 17.12
N CYS A 170 -16.34 4.57 18.05
CA CYS A 170 -16.73 5.35 19.21
C CYS A 170 -15.78 6.53 19.39
N PHE A 171 -16.32 7.74 19.53
CA PHE A 171 -15.52 8.93 19.79
C PHE A 171 -15.52 9.25 21.28
N LEU A 172 -14.36 9.12 21.93
CA LEU A 172 -14.16 9.45 23.33
C LEU A 172 -13.81 10.94 23.45
N SER A 173 -14.81 11.76 23.76
CA SER A 173 -14.62 13.22 23.88
C SER A 173 -13.69 13.62 25.03
N GLU A 174 -13.62 12.83 26.11
CA GLU A 174 -12.73 13.09 27.25
C GLU A 174 -11.25 12.96 26.86
N GLN A 175 -10.91 11.98 26.02
CA GLN A 175 -9.55 11.71 25.56
C GLN A 175 -9.27 12.30 24.17
N ALA A 176 -10.24 13.00 23.59
CA ALA A 176 -10.22 13.49 22.21
C ALA A 176 -9.71 12.43 21.22
N THR A 177 -10.16 11.18 21.39
CA THR A 177 -9.65 10.01 20.63
C THR A 177 -10.81 9.25 19.99
N LEU A 178 -10.68 8.96 18.71
CA LEU A 178 -11.60 8.09 17.98
C LEU A 178 -11.10 6.65 18.06
N GLU A 179 -11.92 5.76 18.62
CA GLU A 179 -11.64 4.33 18.67
C GLU A 179 -12.48 3.61 17.61
N VAL A 180 -11.81 2.99 16.64
CA VAL A 180 -12.44 2.19 15.58
C VAL A 180 -12.09 0.73 15.80
N THR A 181 -13.08 -0.09 16.13
CA THR A 181 -12.96 -1.54 16.29
C THR A 181 -13.47 -2.22 15.02
N LEU A 182 -12.61 -2.97 14.36
CA LEU A 182 -12.88 -3.67 13.10
C LEU A 182 -12.67 -5.16 13.29
N ARG A 183 -13.65 -5.98 12.91
CA ARG A 183 -13.48 -7.44 12.93
C ARG A 183 -12.60 -7.86 11.77
N MET A 184 -11.49 -8.55 12.02
CA MET A 184 -10.65 -9.10 10.96
C MET A 184 -11.32 -10.35 10.36
N LYS A 185 -11.13 -10.55 9.05
CA LYS A 185 -11.63 -11.73 8.31
C LYS A 185 -10.46 -12.45 7.66
N ARG A 186 -9.79 -13.34 8.39
CA ARG A 186 -8.67 -14.14 7.83
C ARG A 186 -9.14 -15.53 7.45
N GLU A 187 -8.42 -16.14 6.52
CA GLU A 187 -8.77 -17.45 5.97
C GLU A 187 -8.86 -18.55 7.04
N LEU A 188 -8.02 -18.52 8.08
CA LEU A 188 -7.97 -19.57 9.11
C LEU A 188 -8.80 -19.26 10.36
N ASP A 189 -9.53 -18.15 10.38
CA ASP A 189 -10.31 -17.73 11.55
C ASP A 189 -11.41 -18.75 11.91
N PHE A 190 -11.91 -19.50 10.93
CA PHE A 190 -12.89 -20.56 11.16
C PHE A 190 -12.33 -21.76 11.92
N ILE A 191 -11.01 -21.96 11.96
CA ILE A 191 -10.34 -23.03 12.73
C ILE A 191 -9.89 -22.48 14.09
N ASN A 192 -9.43 -21.23 14.10
CA ASN A 192 -8.89 -20.61 15.32
C ASN A 192 -9.98 -20.24 16.33
N PHE A 193 -11.22 -20.05 15.87
CA PHE A 193 -12.34 -19.58 16.71
C PHE A 193 -13.59 -20.48 16.67
N SER A 194 -13.47 -21.72 16.16
CA SER A 194 -14.54 -22.74 16.19
C SER A 194 -14.71 -23.41 17.54
#